data_AF-A0AAE3CFF0-F1
#
_entry.id   AF-A0AAE3CFF0-F1
#
_cell.length_a   1.000
_cell.length_b   1.000
_cell.length_c   1.000
_cell.angle_alpha   90.00
_cell.angle_beta   90.00
_cell.angle_gamma   90.00
#
_symmetry.space_group_name_H-M   'P 1'
#
loop_
_entity.id
_entity.type
_entity.pdbx_description
1 polymer ?
#
loop_
_entity_poly.entity_id
_entity_poly.type
_entity_poly.pdbx_seq_one_letter_code
_entity_poly.pdbx_strand_id
1 'polypeptide(L)'
;MPLGMIVVRWDNRLGAVLEAKYPPQLRVTEDQIMKIYTAHAMSIGEAPAGFLSLRVGELNVASYYGGWDINYYVALLLTPEEEADSYEDGLAEVASNIFSKLEDDAYKEELEELFNKLVRFPSLTEEQKMAVVLSDPLRRSLFERMTEEGSSTLSDLEVWLKHKFELKSVELHSLLTPLVKNGLITLRWVEGLPSQCAFLVRDVFIARVPVRAIVKKAQSGEWGPEASSEYLDEVKDFFRNYAVSPEDVENITKILADPDIYDVLVLLREDVSTVDELAERLEKKKSDISHIIKQLKDLGFIMELTINGEKHIALKTDAKIITFFPDYMVDQIAMQYNDQIKPPRMLLWHLKALRDSYFM
;
A
#
# COMPACT_ATOMS: atom_id res chain seq x y z
N MET A 1 -14.31 9.70 14.12
CA MET A 1 -13.12 8.86 14.37
C MET A 1 -13.63 7.47 14.68
N PRO A 2 -13.02 6.43 14.08
CA PRO A 2 -13.47 5.07 14.27
C PRO A 2 -13.51 4.69 15.75
N LEU A 3 -14.52 3.94 16.15
CA LEU A 3 -14.72 3.52 17.53
C LEU A 3 -13.77 2.39 17.92
N GLY A 4 -13.46 1.51 16.97
CA GLY A 4 -12.54 0.40 17.18
C GLY A 4 -12.61 -0.63 16.06
N MET A 5 -11.69 -1.60 16.10
CA MET A 5 -11.58 -2.71 15.17
C MET A 5 -11.81 -4.03 15.90
N ILE A 6 -12.40 -5.00 15.20
CA ILE A 6 -12.60 -6.37 15.66
C ILE A 6 -12.07 -7.37 14.64
N VAL A 7 -11.59 -8.50 15.15
CA VAL A 7 -11.23 -9.68 14.36
C VAL A 7 -12.11 -10.83 14.84
N VAL A 8 -12.81 -11.45 13.90
CA VAL A 8 -13.84 -12.44 14.20
C VAL A 8 -13.63 -13.66 13.33
N ARG A 9 -13.64 -14.83 13.97
CA ARG A 9 -13.63 -16.14 13.31
C ARG A 9 -15.03 -16.69 13.23
N TRP A 10 -15.38 -17.32 12.13
CA TRP A 10 -16.57 -18.16 12.09
C TRP A 10 -16.25 -19.59 12.55
N ASP A 11 -17.01 -20.08 13.52
CA ASP A 11 -16.94 -21.44 14.03
C ASP A 11 -18.24 -22.19 13.73
N ASN A 12 -18.14 -23.37 13.13
CA ASN A 12 -19.33 -24.15 12.73
C ASN A 12 -20.19 -24.61 13.91
N ARG A 13 -19.69 -24.59 15.15
CA ARG A 13 -20.42 -24.97 16.36
C ARG A 13 -20.85 -23.76 17.17
N LEU A 14 -19.98 -22.77 17.30
CA LEU A 14 -20.19 -21.60 18.15
C LEU A 14 -20.77 -20.39 17.41
N GLY A 15 -20.79 -20.41 16.08
CA GLY A 15 -21.12 -19.25 15.27
C GLY A 15 -19.96 -18.26 15.21
N ALA A 16 -20.25 -16.96 15.16
CA ALA A 16 -19.21 -15.94 15.07
C ALA A 16 -18.53 -15.72 16.44
N VAL A 17 -17.23 -15.98 16.50
CA VAL A 17 -16.39 -15.88 17.71
C VAL A 17 -15.50 -14.65 17.60
N LEU A 18 -15.60 -13.74 18.58
CA LEU A 18 -14.71 -12.59 18.68
C LEU A 18 -13.32 -13.03 19.17
N GLU A 19 -12.34 -12.99 18.29
CA GLU A 19 -10.96 -13.43 18.57
C GLU A 19 -10.11 -12.29 19.14
N ALA A 20 -10.33 -11.07 18.65
CA ALA A 20 -9.61 -9.89 19.09
C ALA A 20 -10.41 -8.59 18.88
N LYS A 21 -10.07 -7.57 19.65
CA LYS A 21 -10.60 -6.21 19.50
C LYS A 21 -9.59 -5.17 19.95
N TYR A 22 -9.63 -4.02 19.30
CA TYR A 22 -8.93 -2.81 19.74
C TYR A 22 -9.86 -1.60 19.59
N PRO A 23 -9.93 -0.69 20.56
CA PRO A 23 -9.25 -0.77 21.86
C PRO A 23 -9.88 -1.85 22.77
N PRO A 24 -9.19 -2.33 23.82
CA PRO A 24 -9.70 -3.42 24.68
C PRO A 24 -11.05 -3.13 25.35
N GLN A 25 -11.35 -1.85 25.60
CA GLN A 25 -12.62 -1.38 26.16
C GLN A 25 -13.77 -1.32 25.15
N LEU A 26 -13.51 -1.57 23.86
CA LEU A 26 -14.54 -1.55 22.81
C LEU A 26 -15.69 -2.50 23.19
N ARG A 27 -16.92 -1.98 23.12
CA ARG A 27 -18.14 -2.74 23.39
C ARG A 27 -18.75 -3.18 22.06
N VAL A 28 -18.86 -4.49 21.88
CA VAL A 28 -19.49 -5.11 20.72
C VAL A 28 -20.37 -6.24 21.23
N THR A 29 -21.58 -6.34 20.67
CA THR A 29 -22.55 -7.37 21.03
C THR A 29 -22.49 -8.55 20.05
N GLU A 30 -22.87 -9.74 20.50
CA GLU A 30 -22.96 -10.92 19.63
C GLU A 30 -23.91 -10.69 18.44
N ASP A 31 -25.01 -9.97 18.64
CA ASP A 31 -25.95 -9.60 17.58
C ASP A 31 -25.28 -8.74 16.49
N GLN A 32 -24.44 -7.78 16.86
CA GLN A 32 -23.69 -6.97 15.90
C GLN A 32 -22.71 -7.81 15.08
N ILE A 33 -21.95 -8.69 15.75
CA ILE A 33 -20.99 -9.60 15.13
C ILE A 33 -21.71 -10.51 14.13
N MET A 34 -22.80 -11.15 14.56
CA MET A 34 -23.59 -12.04 13.72
C MET A 34 -24.22 -11.33 12.51
N LYS A 35 -24.68 -10.08 12.66
CA LYS A 35 -25.20 -9.29 11.54
C LYS A 35 -24.14 -9.00 10.49
N ILE A 36 -22.92 -8.64 10.91
CA ILE A 36 -21.80 -8.40 9.99
C ILE A 36 -21.47 -9.68 9.21
N TYR A 37 -21.34 -10.81 9.91
CA TYR A 37 -21.08 -12.09 9.26
C TYR A 37 -22.18 -12.49 8.28
N THR A 38 -23.44 -12.40 8.71
CA THR A 38 -24.60 -12.76 7.88
C THR A 38 -24.65 -11.90 6.63
N ALA A 39 -24.29 -10.62 6.73
CA ALA A 39 -24.25 -9.74 5.59
C ALA A 39 -23.21 -10.20 4.55
N HIS A 40 -22.00 -10.60 4.97
CA HIS A 40 -21.00 -11.20 4.07
C HIS A 40 -21.49 -12.51 3.43
N ALA A 41 -22.10 -13.39 4.23
CA ALA A 41 -22.63 -14.66 3.74
C ALA A 41 -23.79 -14.48 2.74
N MET A 42 -24.56 -13.39 2.86
CA MET A 42 -25.69 -13.08 1.99
C MET A 42 -25.32 -12.24 0.77
N SER A 43 -24.34 -11.33 0.89
CA SER A 43 -23.98 -10.39 -0.17
C SER A 43 -23.31 -11.07 -1.36
N ILE A 44 -22.74 -12.25 -1.14
CA ILE A 44 -22.06 -12.97 -2.20
C ILE A 44 -22.51 -14.42 -2.09
N GLY A 45 -23.38 -14.88 -2.99
CA GLY A 45 -23.99 -16.21 -2.98
C GLY A 45 -23.00 -17.41 -3.01
N GLU A 46 -21.70 -17.13 -3.01
CA GLU A 46 -20.58 -18.08 -2.92
C GLU A 46 -19.51 -17.69 -1.86
N ALA A 47 -19.72 -16.62 -1.09
CA ALA A 47 -18.80 -15.96 -0.13
C ALA A 47 -17.28 -15.97 -0.47
N PRO A 48 -16.85 -15.52 -1.67
CA PRO A 48 -15.47 -15.13 -1.90
C PRO A 48 -15.06 -13.99 -0.95
N ALA A 49 -13.77 -13.87 -0.71
CA ALA A 49 -13.21 -12.78 0.07
C ALA A 49 -13.62 -11.41 -0.50
N GLY A 50 -13.82 -10.43 0.37
CA GLY A 50 -14.22 -9.11 -0.10
C GLY A 50 -14.60 -8.12 0.99
N PHE A 51 -14.68 -6.86 0.57
CA PHE A 51 -15.14 -5.76 1.39
C PHE A 51 -16.66 -5.63 1.38
N LEU A 52 -17.20 -5.18 2.51
CA LEU A 52 -18.58 -4.82 2.70
C LEU A 52 -18.70 -3.57 3.56
N SER A 53 -19.52 -2.64 3.11
CA SER A 53 -20.00 -1.48 3.87
C SER A 53 -21.45 -1.71 4.27
N LEU A 54 -21.76 -1.54 5.55
CA LEU A 54 -23.10 -1.75 6.08
C LEU A 54 -23.37 -0.90 7.32
N ARG A 55 -24.66 -0.73 7.64
CA ARG A 55 -25.10 -0.12 8.90
C ARG A 55 -25.65 -1.18 9.85
N VAL A 56 -25.15 -1.21 11.08
CA VAL A 56 -25.58 -2.13 12.14
C VAL A 56 -26.05 -1.32 13.35
N GLY A 57 -27.36 -1.04 13.41
CA GLY A 57 -27.93 -0.13 14.39
C GLY A 57 -27.45 1.31 14.16
N GLU A 58 -26.82 1.90 15.16
CA GLU A 58 -26.20 3.24 15.08
C GLU A 58 -24.72 3.21 14.70
N LEU A 59 -24.22 2.09 14.19
CA LEU A 59 -22.84 1.96 13.72
C LEU A 59 -22.83 1.89 12.20
N ASN A 60 -21.98 2.67 11.57
CA ASN A 60 -21.47 2.33 10.25
C ASN A 60 -20.37 1.28 10.43
N VAL A 61 -20.24 0.36 9.48
CA VAL A 61 -19.27 -0.73 9.56
C VAL A 61 -18.60 -0.87 8.19
N ALA A 62 -17.27 -0.82 8.22
CA ALA A 62 -16.41 -1.28 7.14
C ALA A 62 -15.92 -2.68 7.53
N SER A 63 -16.12 -3.69 6.68
CA SER A 63 -15.70 -5.06 6.99
C SER A 63 -15.07 -5.74 5.80
N TYR A 64 -13.99 -6.48 6.03
CA TYR A 64 -13.33 -7.31 5.04
C TYR A 64 -13.38 -8.77 5.47
N TYR A 65 -13.99 -9.64 4.66
CA TYR A 65 -14.06 -11.08 4.88
C TYR A 65 -12.98 -11.79 4.05
N GLY A 66 -12.28 -12.75 4.67
CA GLY A 66 -11.23 -13.54 4.02
C GLY A 66 -11.75 -14.72 3.18
N GLY A 67 -13.06 -14.85 2.99
CA GLY A 67 -13.66 -15.99 2.29
C GLY A 67 -13.70 -17.25 3.15
N TRP A 68 -14.22 -18.35 2.58
CA TRP A 68 -14.41 -19.62 3.29
C TRP A 68 -13.12 -20.30 3.74
N ASP A 69 -12.03 -20.11 3.00
CA ASP A 69 -10.76 -20.78 3.30
C ASP A 69 -10.10 -20.20 4.56
N ILE A 70 -10.16 -18.87 4.71
CA ILE A 70 -9.66 -18.18 5.90
C ILE A 70 -10.72 -18.28 7.00
N ASN A 71 -11.97 -17.98 6.66
CA ASN A 71 -13.13 -18.00 7.55
C ASN A 71 -13.03 -17.01 8.73
N TYR A 72 -12.33 -15.89 8.50
CA TYR A 72 -12.26 -14.73 9.38
C TYR A 72 -12.75 -13.48 8.64
N TYR A 73 -13.25 -12.51 9.40
CA TYR A 73 -13.36 -11.13 8.94
C TYR A 73 -12.72 -10.17 9.93
N VAL A 74 -12.27 -9.04 9.38
CA VAL A 74 -11.86 -7.86 10.15
C VAL A 74 -12.91 -6.79 9.92
N ALA A 75 -13.35 -6.11 10.97
CA ALA A 75 -14.32 -5.02 10.86
C ALA A 75 -13.89 -3.81 11.66
N LEU A 76 -14.05 -2.64 11.04
CA LEU A 76 -13.90 -1.33 11.66
C LEU A 76 -15.30 -0.81 11.99
N LEU A 77 -15.51 -0.52 13.28
CA LEU A 77 -16.75 0.05 13.79
C LEU A 77 -16.63 1.56 13.78
N LEU A 78 -17.54 2.20 13.06
CA LEU A 78 -17.50 3.62 12.72
C LEU A 78 -18.67 4.36 13.36
N THR A 79 -18.46 5.66 13.54
CA THR A 79 -19.55 6.58 13.86
C THR A 79 -20.49 6.76 12.66
N PRO A 80 -21.77 7.14 12.86
CA PRO A 80 -22.71 7.38 11.76
C PRO A 80 -22.25 8.40 10.73
N GLU A 81 -21.37 9.31 11.12
CA GLU A 81 -20.83 10.39 10.28
C GLU A 81 -19.67 9.93 9.39
N GLU A 82 -19.12 8.73 9.62
CA GLU A 82 -17.98 8.21 8.88
C GLU A 82 -18.40 7.34 7.69
N GLU A 83 -17.77 7.58 6.55
CA GLU A 83 -17.98 6.86 5.29
C GLU A 83 -17.14 5.58 5.26
N ALA A 84 -17.79 4.43 5.38
CA ALA A 84 -17.10 3.14 5.51
C ALA A 84 -16.23 2.79 4.30
N ASP A 85 -16.67 3.16 3.09
CA ASP A 85 -15.95 2.91 1.83
C ASP A 85 -14.59 3.61 1.79
N SER A 86 -14.40 4.71 2.55
CA SER A 86 -13.12 5.42 2.63
C SER A 86 -12.01 4.61 3.31
N TYR A 87 -12.37 3.52 4.00
CA TYR A 87 -11.44 2.62 4.68
C TYR A 87 -11.15 1.34 3.91
N GLU A 88 -11.78 1.13 2.75
CA GLU A 88 -11.79 -0.17 2.09
C GLU A 88 -10.38 -0.72 1.80
N ASP A 89 -9.53 0.08 1.15
CA ASP A 89 -8.18 -0.36 0.77
C ASP A 89 -7.28 -0.54 1.99
N GLY A 90 -7.36 0.36 2.97
CA GLY A 90 -6.64 0.24 4.24
C GLY A 90 -7.08 -0.98 5.04
N LEU A 91 -8.38 -1.29 5.03
CA LEU A 91 -8.94 -2.45 5.74
C LEU A 91 -8.56 -3.75 5.03
N ALA A 92 -8.54 -3.78 3.70
CA ALA A 92 -8.04 -4.93 2.94
C ALA A 92 -6.57 -5.22 3.28
N GLU A 93 -5.74 -4.19 3.43
CA GLU A 93 -4.35 -4.34 3.80
C GLU A 93 -4.17 -4.83 5.24
N VAL A 94 -4.87 -4.20 6.20
CA VAL A 94 -4.85 -4.64 7.60
C VAL A 94 -5.37 -6.07 7.73
N ALA A 95 -6.42 -6.43 7.00
CA ALA A 95 -6.95 -7.79 6.96
C ALA A 95 -5.93 -8.78 6.39
N SER A 96 -5.27 -8.47 5.28
CA SER A 96 -4.21 -9.31 4.70
C SER A 96 -3.09 -9.59 5.71
N ASN A 97 -2.60 -8.55 6.40
CA ASN A 97 -1.58 -8.68 7.44
C ASN A 97 -2.06 -9.60 8.58
N ILE A 98 -3.26 -9.37 9.12
CA ILE A 98 -3.86 -10.22 10.15
C ILE A 98 -3.98 -11.67 9.68
N PHE A 99 -4.51 -11.89 8.47
CA PHE A 99 -4.75 -13.22 7.92
C PHE A 99 -3.46 -14.02 7.74
N SER A 100 -2.36 -13.36 7.35
CA SER A 100 -1.05 -14.00 7.23
C SER A 100 -0.45 -14.47 8.56
N LYS A 101 -0.97 -14.01 9.69
CA LYS A 101 -0.44 -14.24 11.05
C LYS A 101 -1.46 -14.95 11.97
N LEU A 102 -2.44 -15.63 11.39
CA LEU A 102 -3.48 -16.32 12.18
C LEU A 102 -2.97 -17.59 12.86
N GLU A 103 -1.96 -18.29 12.31
CA GLU A 103 -1.49 -19.59 12.84
C GLU A 103 -0.86 -19.46 14.24
N ASP A 104 -0.17 -18.36 14.52
CA ASP A 104 0.59 -18.12 15.77
C ASP A 104 0.02 -16.97 16.62
N ASP A 105 -1.12 -16.40 16.21
CA ASP A 105 -1.75 -15.25 16.85
C ASP A 105 -0.85 -14.00 16.95
N ALA A 106 0.25 -13.93 16.17
CA ALA A 106 1.22 -12.84 16.26
C ALA A 106 0.61 -11.46 15.95
N TYR A 107 -0.48 -11.43 15.16
CA TYR A 107 -1.21 -10.19 14.87
C TYR A 107 -1.78 -9.50 16.11
N LYS A 108 -2.03 -10.23 17.21
CA LYS A 108 -2.65 -9.67 18.43
C LYS A 108 -1.77 -8.60 19.08
N GLU A 109 -0.45 -8.72 18.97
CA GLU A 109 0.51 -7.75 19.48
C GLU A 109 0.56 -6.46 18.63
N GLU A 110 0.14 -6.53 17.37
CA GLU A 110 0.19 -5.44 16.39
C GLU A 110 -1.15 -4.70 16.23
N LEU A 111 -2.22 -5.13 16.93
CA LEU A 111 -3.59 -4.59 16.73
C LEU A 111 -3.70 -3.08 16.90
N GLU A 112 -2.96 -2.51 17.86
CA GLU A 112 -2.93 -1.06 18.08
C GLU A 112 -2.32 -0.32 16.89
N GLU A 113 -1.16 -0.79 16.42
CA GLU A 113 -0.48 -0.22 15.27
C GLU A 113 -1.32 -0.33 14.00
N LEU A 114 -1.90 -1.50 13.74
CA LEU A 114 -2.78 -1.76 12.61
C LEU A 114 -4.04 -0.87 12.66
N PHE A 115 -4.65 -0.72 13.82
CA PHE A 115 -5.79 0.18 14.00
C PHE A 115 -5.41 1.64 13.74
N ASN A 116 -4.29 2.12 14.29
CA ASN A 116 -3.84 3.50 14.11
C ASN A 116 -3.53 3.80 12.63
N LYS A 117 -2.91 2.86 11.91
CA LYS A 117 -2.73 2.96 10.45
C LYS A 117 -4.06 3.09 9.73
N LEU A 118 -5.03 2.25 10.08
CA LEU A 118 -6.35 2.25 9.47
C LEU A 118 -7.12 3.55 9.72
N VAL A 119 -7.03 4.12 10.92
CA VAL A 119 -7.66 5.41 11.26
C VAL A 119 -7.11 6.55 10.39
N ARG A 120 -5.80 6.54 10.11
CA ARG A 120 -5.15 7.56 9.25
C ARG A 120 -5.43 7.35 7.76
N PHE A 121 -5.85 6.16 7.35
CA PHE A 121 -5.96 5.79 5.93
C PHE A 121 -6.79 6.76 5.06
N PRO A 122 -7.98 7.22 5.47
CA PRO A 122 -8.77 8.14 4.64
C PRO A 122 -8.11 9.50 4.41
N SER A 123 -7.18 9.89 5.30
CA SER A 123 -6.45 11.17 5.21
C SER A 123 -5.19 11.09 4.33
N LEU A 124 -4.81 9.89 3.88
CA LEU A 124 -3.62 9.70 3.06
C LEU A 124 -3.79 10.33 1.69
N THR A 125 -2.70 10.93 1.20
CA THR A 125 -2.63 11.40 -0.19
C THR A 125 -2.64 10.23 -1.17
N GLU A 126 -2.96 10.48 -2.44
CA GLU A 126 -2.91 9.43 -3.48
C GLU A 126 -1.50 8.82 -3.65
N GLU A 127 -0.45 9.63 -3.46
CA GLU A 127 0.94 9.14 -3.43
C GLU A 127 1.16 8.12 -2.30
N GLN A 128 0.67 8.43 -1.10
CA GLN A 128 0.76 7.54 0.04
C GLN A 128 -0.10 6.28 -0.15
N LYS A 129 -1.33 6.39 -0.66
CA LYS A 129 -2.18 5.23 -0.94
C LYS A 129 -1.52 4.27 -1.93
N MET A 130 -0.93 4.79 -3.02
CA MET A 130 -0.16 3.97 -3.96
C MET A 130 1.07 3.36 -3.30
N ALA A 131 1.78 4.11 -2.45
CA ALA A 131 2.92 3.58 -1.71
C ALA A 131 2.53 2.44 -0.77
N VAL A 132 1.41 2.57 -0.04
CA VAL A 132 0.82 1.53 0.80
C VAL A 132 0.55 0.28 -0.03
N VAL A 133 -0.15 0.44 -1.16
CA VAL A 133 -0.42 -0.66 -2.09
C VAL A 133 0.86 -1.39 -2.51
N LEU A 134 1.90 -0.67 -2.91
CA LEU A 134 3.14 -1.25 -3.42
C LEU A 134 4.14 -1.64 -2.33
N SER A 135 3.85 -1.37 -1.05
CA SER A 135 4.71 -1.73 0.09
C SER A 135 4.56 -3.19 0.50
N ASP A 136 3.41 -3.82 0.22
CA ASP A 136 3.17 -5.23 0.47
C ASP A 136 4.05 -6.11 -0.44
N PRO A 137 4.89 -7.02 0.10
CA PRO A 137 5.85 -7.78 -0.69
C PRO A 137 5.21 -8.81 -1.63
N LEU A 138 4.07 -9.38 -1.26
CA LEU A 138 3.33 -10.34 -2.08
C LEU A 138 2.67 -9.61 -3.26
N ARG A 139 2.01 -8.48 -2.98
CA ARG A 139 1.35 -7.63 -3.97
C ARG A 139 2.36 -7.02 -4.93
N ARG A 140 3.48 -6.50 -4.42
CA ARG A 140 4.56 -5.97 -5.27
C ARG A 140 5.12 -7.06 -6.17
N SER A 141 5.33 -8.26 -5.65
CA SER A 141 5.78 -9.40 -6.47
C SER A 141 4.78 -9.75 -7.58
N LEU A 142 3.48 -9.78 -7.27
CA LEU A 142 2.45 -9.99 -8.30
C LEU A 142 2.50 -8.88 -9.35
N PHE A 143 2.66 -7.62 -8.93
CA PHE A 143 2.76 -6.51 -9.86
C PHE A 143 4.01 -6.59 -10.74
N GLU A 144 5.19 -6.88 -10.17
CA GLU A 144 6.43 -7.14 -10.91
C GLU A 144 6.24 -8.25 -11.95
N ARG A 145 5.59 -9.35 -11.57
CA ARG A 145 5.27 -10.45 -12.49
C ARG A 145 4.36 -9.99 -13.64
N MET A 146 3.39 -9.12 -13.35
CA MET A 146 2.52 -8.53 -14.36
C MET A 146 3.27 -7.56 -15.27
N THR A 147 4.24 -6.81 -14.76
CA THR A 147 5.15 -5.95 -15.55
C THR A 147 6.05 -6.78 -16.47
N GLU A 148 6.51 -7.94 -16.01
CA GLU A 148 7.35 -8.86 -16.80
C GLU A 148 6.56 -9.63 -17.86
N GLU A 149 5.36 -10.11 -17.54
CA GLU A 149 4.62 -11.03 -18.41
C GLU A 149 3.44 -10.37 -19.14
N GLY A 150 2.92 -9.28 -18.63
CA GLY A 150 1.76 -8.56 -19.15
C GLY A 150 0.40 -9.17 -18.78
N SER A 151 0.27 -10.49 -18.83
CA SER A 151 -1.00 -11.19 -18.55
C SER A 151 -0.78 -12.54 -17.86
N SER A 152 -1.72 -12.99 -17.02
CA SER A 152 -1.65 -14.36 -16.47
C SER A 152 -3.03 -14.83 -15.99
N THR A 153 -3.22 -16.14 -15.85
CA THR A 153 -4.43 -16.66 -15.19
C THR A 153 -4.28 -16.52 -13.66
N LEU A 154 -5.39 -16.35 -12.95
CA LEU A 154 -5.35 -16.26 -11.48
C LEU A 154 -4.77 -17.54 -10.86
N SER A 155 -5.07 -18.70 -11.44
CA SER A 155 -4.54 -19.99 -10.98
C SER A 155 -3.03 -20.07 -11.12
N ASP A 156 -2.47 -19.57 -12.23
CA ASP A 156 -1.01 -19.57 -12.44
C ASP A 156 -0.31 -18.58 -11.50
N LEU A 157 -0.89 -17.39 -11.28
CA LEU A 157 -0.38 -16.41 -10.31
C LEU A 157 -0.39 -16.95 -8.89
N GLU A 158 -1.44 -17.65 -8.49
CA GLU A 158 -1.55 -18.26 -7.18
C GLU A 158 -0.48 -19.33 -6.95
N VAL A 159 -0.31 -20.26 -7.91
CA VAL A 159 0.73 -21.30 -7.84
C VAL A 159 2.12 -20.69 -7.78
N TRP A 160 2.38 -19.69 -8.63
CA TRP A 160 3.65 -18.98 -8.67
C TRP A 160 3.97 -18.28 -7.34
N LEU A 161 3.00 -17.55 -6.78
CA LEU A 161 3.21 -16.80 -5.53
C LEU A 161 3.44 -17.73 -4.35
N LYS A 162 2.68 -18.83 -4.25
CA LYS A 162 2.89 -19.87 -3.24
C LYS A 162 4.28 -20.48 -3.34
N HIS A 163 4.76 -20.76 -4.54
CA HIS A 163 6.11 -21.29 -4.73
C HIS A 163 7.19 -20.25 -4.41
N LYS A 164 7.03 -18.99 -4.82
CA LYS A 164 8.02 -17.91 -4.59
C LYS A 164 8.23 -17.61 -3.10
N PHE A 165 7.16 -17.69 -2.30
CA PHE A 165 7.16 -17.31 -0.88
C PHE A 165 6.95 -18.49 0.07
N GLU A 166 6.98 -19.73 -0.42
CA GLU A 166 6.77 -20.96 0.36
C GLU A 166 5.45 -20.98 1.16
N LEU A 167 4.38 -20.41 0.59
CA LEU A 167 3.09 -20.26 1.24
C LEU A 167 2.21 -21.50 1.05
N LYS A 168 1.56 -21.96 2.14
CA LYS A 168 0.56 -23.05 2.07
C LYS A 168 -0.71 -22.62 1.32
N SER A 169 -1.15 -21.39 1.57
CA SER A 169 -2.36 -20.80 0.96
C SER A 169 -2.14 -19.30 0.72
N VAL A 170 -2.86 -18.74 -0.25
CA VAL A 170 -2.82 -17.32 -0.63
C VAL A 170 -4.21 -16.92 -1.08
N GLU A 171 -4.73 -15.81 -0.55
CA GLU A 171 -5.98 -15.22 -1.05
C GLU A 171 -5.64 -14.15 -2.09
N LEU A 172 -5.64 -14.55 -3.37
CA LEU A 172 -5.15 -13.71 -4.46
C LEU A 172 -6.05 -12.50 -4.73
N HIS A 173 -7.35 -12.59 -4.44
CA HIS A 173 -8.28 -11.49 -4.73
C HIS A 173 -7.98 -10.26 -3.88
N SER A 174 -7.66 -10.43 -2.60
CA SER A 174 -7.26 -9.35 -1.67
C SER A 174 -5.97 -8.66 -2.09
N LEU A 175 -5.04 -9.42 -2.67
CA LEU A 175 -3.79 -8.87 -3.18
C LEU A 175 -4.02 -8.09 -4.48
N LEU A 176 -4.86 -8.59 -5.38
CA LEU A 176 -5.10 -7.97 -6.70
C LEU A 176 -6.10 -6.82 -6.65
N THR A 177 -7.05 -6.80 -5.72
CA THR A 177 -8.10 -5.78 -5.65
C THR A 177 -7.55 -4.36 -5.55
N PRO A 178 -6.56 -4.05 -4.69
CA PRO A 178 -5.94 -2.73 -4.66
C PRO A 178 -5.26 -2.35 -5.98
N LEU A 179 -4.62 -3.30 -6.68
CA LEU A 179 -4.01 -3.05 -7.99
C LEU A 179 -5.07 -2.74 -9.06
N VAL A 180 -6.24 -3.41 -9.01
CA VAL A 180 -7.36 -3.14 -9.91
C VAL A 180 -7.93 -1.74 -9.70
N LYS A 181 -8.17 -1.35 -8.44
CA LYS A 181 -8.73 -0.04 -8.11
C LYS A 181 -7.82 1.12 -8.46
N ASN A 182 -6.52 0.93 -8.28
CA ASN A 182 -5.51 1.89 -8.68
C ASN A 182 -5.26 1.89 -10.21
N GLY A 183 -6.03 1.10 -10.96
CA GLY A 183 -5.99 1.08 -12.42
C GLY A 183 -4.69 0.52 -12.99
N LEU A 184 -3.96 -0.29 -12.22
CA LEU A 184 -2.71 -0.91 -12.65
C LEU A 184 -2.96 -2.19 -13.44
N ILE A 185 -3.97 -2.97 -13.01
CA ILE A 185 -4.38 -4.20 -13.67
C ILE A 185 -5.89 -4.23 -13.90
N THR A 186 -6.35 -5.12 -14.78
CA THR A 186 -7.77 -5.48 -14.89
C THR A 186 -7.95 -7.00 -14.85
N LEU A 187 -9.07 -7.44 -14.27
CA LEU A 187 -9.45 -8.86 -14.25
C LEU A 187 -10.57 -9.13 -15.25
N ARG A 188 -10.46 -10.17 -16.07
CA ARG A 188 -11.49 -10.58 -17.05
C ARG A 188 -11.57 -12.09 -17.21
N TRP A 189 -12.79 -12.59 -17.38
CA TRP A 189 -13.02 -13.95 -17.84
C TRP A 189 -12.75 -14.03 -19.34
N VAL A 190 -11.91 -14.98 -19.73
CA VAL A 190 -11.57 -15.25 -21.13
C VAL A 190 -12.06 -16.64 -21.48
N GLU A 191 -12.94 -16.71 -22.48
CA GLU A 191 -13.54 -17.96 -22.92
C GLU A 191 -12.48 -18.99 -23.35
N GLY A 192 -12.55 -20.18 -22.75
CA GLY A 192 -11.63 -21.29 -22.99
C GLY A 192 -10.44 -21.34 -22.04
N LEU A 193 -10.35 -20.43 -21.05
CA LEU A 193 -9.33 -20.48 -20.00
C LEU A 193 -9.91 -20.98 -18.67
N PRO A 194 -9.09 -21.64 -17.83
CA PRO A 194 -9.56 -22.34 -16.63
C PRO A 194 -9.98 -21.41 -15.50
N SER A 195 -9.49 -20.16 -15.49
CA SER A 195 -9.82 -19.16 -14.48
C SER A 195 -9.79 -17.76 -15.08
N GLN A 196 -10.24 -16.79 -14.28
CA GLN A 196 -10.13 -15.38 -14.62
C GLN A 196 -8.68 -15.00 -14.92
N CYS A 197 -8.47 -14.03 -15.79
CA CYS A 197 -7.15 -13.56 -16.18
C CYS A 197 -6.92 -12.14 -15.65
N ALA A 198 -5.70 -11.88 -15.17
CA ALA A 198 -5.20 -10.55 -14.88
C ALA A 198 -4.45 -10.01 -16.11
N PHE A 199 -4.56 -8.70 -16.34
CA PHE A 199 -3.90 -7.99 -17.43
C PHE A 199 -3.32 -6.68 -16.91
N LEU A 200 -2.04 -6.43 -17.16
CA LEU A 200 -1.40 -5.15 -16.92
C LEU A 200 -1.98 -4.10 -17.85
N VAL A 201 -2.46 -2.99 -17.31
CA VAL A 201 -3.03 -1.87 -18.08
C VAL A 201 -2.32 -0.54 -17.84
N ARG A 202 -1.64 -0.41 -16.69
CA ARG A 202 -0.71 0.67 -16.37
C ARG A 202 0.50 0.09 -15.64
N ASP A 203 1.66 0.68 -15.89
CA ASP A 203 2.87 0.36 -15.15
C ASP A 203 3.24 1.49 -14.19
N VAL A 204 4.14 1.22 -13.24
CA VAL A 204 4.56 2.17 -12.20
C VAL A 204 6.07 2.34 -12.23
N PHE A 205 6.51 3.59 -12.31
CA PHE A 205 7.90 3.98 -12.13
C PHE A 205 8.09 4.62 -10.75
N ILE A 206 8.97 4.05 -9.94
CA ILE A 206 9.32 4.54 -8.60
C ILE A 206 10.80 4.91 -8.62
N ALA A 207 11.11 6.16 -8.32
CA ALA A 207 12.48 6.64 -8.30
C ALA A 207 12.66 7.81 -7.34
N ARG A 208 13.90 7.99 -6.89
CA ARG A 208 14.32 9.21 -6.21
C ARG A 208 14.47 10.35 -7.21
N VAL A 209 14.15 11.56 -6.75
CA VAL A 209 14.29 12.80 -7.50
C VAL A 209 14.91 13.90 -6.63
N PRO A 210 15.64 14.86 -7.23
CA PRO A 210 16.09 16.04 -6.51
C PRO A 210 14.92 16.88 -6.02
N VAL A 211 15.06 17.46 -4.83
CA VAL A 211 14.01 18.27 -4.20
C VAL A 211 14.06 19.69 -4.76
N ARG A 212 13.23 19.97 -5.76
CA ARG A 212 13.33 21.21 -6.56
C ARG A 212 13.29 22.49 -5.72
N ALA A 213 12.48 22.54 -4.66
CA ALA A 213 12.39 23.71 -3.79
C ALA A 213 13.69 23.94 -3.02
N ILE A 214 14.22 22.89 -2.38
CA ILE A 214 15.45 22.91 -1.58
C ILE A 214 16.66 23.21 -2.47
N VAL A 215 16.76 22.59 -3.65
CA VAL A 215 17.81 22.91 -4.64
C VAL A 215 17.80 24.38 -5.05
N LYS A 216 16.62 24.99 -5.25
CA LYS A 216 16.51 26.41 -5.59
C LYS A 216 16.99 27.32 -4.44
N LYS A 217 16.63 26.99 -3.19
CA LYS A 217 17.07 27.73 -2.00
C LYS A 217 18.59 27.67 -1.78
N ALA A 218 19.18 26.51 -2.05
CA ALA A 218 20.63 26.38 -2.06
C ALA A 218 21.26 27.24 -3.17
N GLN A 219 20.70 27.22 -4.39
CA GLN A 219 21.20 28.03 -5.51
C GLN A 219 21.09 29.54 -5.29
N SER A 220 20.07 30.00 -4.56
CA SER A 220 19.92 31.41 -4.17
C SER A 220 20.87 31.82 -3.04
N GLY A 221 21.53 30.85 -2.38
CA GLY A 221 22.48 31.09 -1.30
C GLY A 221 21.81 31.42 0.04
N GLU A 222 20.55 31.04 0.24
CA GLU A 222 19.76 31.36 1.44
C GLU A 222 20.38 30.85 2.75
N TRP A 223 21.23 29.81 2.69
CA TRP A 223 21.87 29.20 3.86
C TRP A 223 23.34 29.60 4.04
N GLY A 224 23.82 30.56 3.25
CA GLY A 224 25.23 30.92 3.17
C GLY A 224 26.03 30.04 2.20
N PRO A 225 27.22 30.48 1.78
CA PRO A 225 27.97 29.86 0.67
C PRO A 225 28.45 28.45 0.95
N GLU A 226 28.86 28.16 2.20
CA GLU A 226 29.39 26.85 2.59
C GLU A 226 28.30 25.77 2.59
N ALA A 227 27.24 25.95 3.38
CA ALA A 227 26.13 25.00 3.46
C ALA A 227 25.40 24.81 2.12
N SER A 228 25.26 25.88 1.32
CA SER A 228 24.64 25.79 0.00
C SER A 228 25.51 24.99 -0.99
N SER A 229 26.83 25.17 -0.97
CA SER A 229 27.74 24.40 -1.83
C SER A 229 27.76 22.94 -1.42
N GLU A 230 27.89 22.66 -0.12
CA GLU A 230 27.88 21.32 0.46
C GLU A 230 26.62 20.55 0.03
N TYR A 231 25.43 21.15 0.19
CA TYR A 231 24.17 20.55 -0.25
C TYR A 231 24.16 20.24 -1.75
N LEU A 232 24.52 21.21 -2.59
CA LEU A 232 24.47 21.04 -4.04
C LEU A 232 25.44 19.98 -4.56
N ASP A 233 26.61 19.85 -3.92
CA ASP A 233 27.61 18.86 -4.29
C ASP A 233 27.17 17.45 -3.86
N GLU A 234 26.65 17.29 -2.64
CA GLU A 234 26.08 16.02 -2.16
C GLU A 234 24.90 15.53 -3.01
N VAL A 235 23.99 16.43 -3.40
CA VAL A 235 22.87 16.09 -4.29
C VAL A 235 23.39 15.65 -5.67
N LYS A 236 24.37 16.36 -6.25
CA LYS A 236 24.95 15.98 -7.55
C LYS A 236 25.65 14.63 -7.47
N ASP A 237 26.44 14.40 -6.43
CA ASP A 237 27.21 13.17 -6.28
C ASP A 237 26.30 11.96 -6.05
N PHE A 238 25.21 12.14 -5.31
CA PHE A 238 24.17 11.11 -5.20
C PHE A 238 23.59 10.74 -6.57
N PHE A 239 23.06 11.73 -7.31
CA PHE A 239 22.35 11.47 -8.56
C PHE A 239 23.27 11.12 -9.74
N ARG A 240 24.57 11.37 -9.66
CA ARG A 240 25.53 10.96 -10.70
C ARG A 240 25.58 9.44 -10.87
N ASN A 241 25.45 8.69 -9.78
CA ASN A 241 25.54 7.23 -9.78
C ASN A 241 24.22 6.55 -9.41
N TYR A 242 23.16 7.32 -9.20
CA TYR A 242 21.86 6.79 -8.82
C TYR A 242 21.26 5.98 -9.97
N ALA A 243 20.99 4.70 -9.69
CA ALA A 243 20.21 3.82 -10.52
C ALA A 243 19.12 3.20 -9.66
N VAL A 244 17.91 3.10 -10.21
CA VAL A 244 16.79 2.47 -9.52
C VAL A 244 17.11 1.00 -9.29
N SER A 245 16.99 0.53 -8.05
CA SER A 245 17.16 -0.87 -7.66
C SER A 245 15.90 -1.39 -6.97
N PRO A 246 15.61 -2.70 -7.00
CA PRO A 246 14.46 -3.27 -6.31
C PRO A 246 14.47 -2.97 -4.80
N GLU A 247 15.65 -2.98 -4.18
CA GLU A 247 15.82 -2.63 -2.76
C GLU A 247 15.49 -1.16 -2.48
N ASP A 248 15.89 -0.24 -3.36
CA ASP A 248 15.56 1.18 -3.20
C ASP A 248 14.06 1.42 -3.38
N VAL A 249 13.42 0.74 -4.34
CA VAL A 249 11.96 0.79 -4.53
C VAL A 249 11.22 0.28 -3.28
N GLU A 250 11.67 -0.81 -2.70
CA GLU A 250 11.12 -1.31 -1.43
C GLU A 250 11.25 -0.29 -0.30
N ASN A 251 12.43 0.32 -0.15
CA ASN A 251 12.65 1.32 0.87
C ASN A 251 11.78 2.57 0.65
N ILE A 252 11.66 3.05 -0.60
CA ILE A 252 10.80 4.18 -0.96
C ILE A 252 9.34 3.90 -0.60
N THR A 253 8.79 2.75 -1.04
CA THR A 253 7.38 2.41 -0.80
C THR A 253 7.07 2.34 0.70
N LYS A 254 7.94 1.73 1.51
CA LYS A 254 7.78 1.70 2.98
C LYS A 254 7.82 3.10 3.60
N ILE A 255 8.76 3.94 3.18
CA ILE A 255 8.91 5.30 3.71
C ILE A 255 7.71 6.19 3.37
N LEU A 256 7.20 6.09 2.14
CA LEU A 256 6.03 6.87 1.72
C LEU A 256 4.71 6.31 2.27
N ALA A 257 4.63 5.01 2.54
CA ALA A 257 3.47 4.37 3.15
C ALA A 257 3.30 4.73 4.63
N ASP A 258 4.40 5.03 5.33
CA ASP A 258 4.37 5.42 6.74
C ASP A 258 3.87 6.87 6.90
N PRO A 259 2.71 7.09 7.54
CA PRO A 259 2.14 8.43 7.65
C PRO A 259 3.00 9.38 8.49
N ASP A 260 3.69 8.87 9.52
CA ASP A 260 4.50 9.68 10.41
C ASP A 260 5.79 10.15 9.74
N ILE A 261 6.43 9.26 8.97
CA ILE A 261 7.60 9.60 8.17
C ILE A 261 7.20 10.55 7.04
N TYR A 262 6.06 10.32 6.40
CA TYR A 262 5.56 11.19 5.33
C TYR A 262 5.30 12.61 5.82
N ASP A 263 4.72 12.79 7.01
CA ASP A 263 4.51 14.11 7.61
C ASP A 263 5.84 14.89 7.73
N VAL A 264 6.92 14.21 8.14
CA VAL A 264 8.27 14.79 8.20
C VAL A 264 8.79 15.14 6.80
N LEU A 265 8.61 14.25 5.82
CA LEU A 265 9.02 14.49 4.43
C LEU A 265 8.30 15.71 3.82
N VAL A 266 7.02 15.90 4.09
CA VAL A 266 6.25 17.06 3.62
C VAL A 266 6.88 18.37 4.13
N LEU A 267 7.24 18.44 5.40
CA LEU A 267 7.92 19.62 5.95
C LEU A 267 9.29 19.84 5.31
N LEU A 268 10.07 18.77 5.14
CA LEU A 268 11.41 18.84 4.55
C LEU A 268 11.43 19.04 3.03
N ARG A 269 10.30 18.83 2.34
CA ARG A 269 10.11 19.19 0.92
C ARG A 269 10.02 20.71 0.74
N GLU A 270 9.62 21.45 1.77
CA GLU A 270 9.43 22.91 1.73
C GLU A 270 10.67 23.68 2.23
N ASP A 271 11.27 23.23 3.33
CA ASP A 271 12.44 23.90 3.91
C ASP A 271 13.38 22.95 4.66
N VAL A 272 14.55 23.49 5.05
CA VAL A 272 15.41 22.86 6.06
C VAL A 272 14.82 23.10 7.45
N SER A 273 15.01 22.17 8.38
CA SER A 273 14.48 22.31 9.74
C SER A 273 15.34 21.59 10.77
N THR A 274 15.28 22.03 12.02
CA THR A 274 15.91 21.31 13.14
C THR A 274 14.99 20.19 13.65
N VAL A 275 15.54 19.25 14.42
CA VAL A 275 14.73 18.21 15.10
C VAL A 275 13.69 18.85 16.04
N ASP A 276 14.05 19.96 16.66
CA ASP A 276 13.20 20.67 17.61
C ASP A 276 12.01 21.33 16.91
N GLU A 277 12.26 22.00 15.78
CA GLU A 277 11.21 22.62 14.96
C GLU A 277 10.25 21.57 14.38
N LEU A 278 10.77 20.43 13.91
CA LEU A 278 9.95 19.33 13.40
C LEU A 278 9.06 18.74 14.51
N ALA A 279 9.61 18.55 15.72
CA ALA A 279 8.86 18.04 16.85
C ALA A 279 7.74 19.01 17.29
N GLU A 280 8.02 20.31 17.29
CA GLU A 280 7.03 21.34 17.62
C GLU A 280 5.92 21.43 16.56
N ARG A 281 6.28 21.51 15.27
CA ARG A 281 5.30 21.63 14.17
C ARG A 281 4.41 20.41 14.00
N LEU A 282 4.92 19.23 14.29
CA LEU A 282 4.17 17.97 14.19
C LEU A 282 3.47 17.57 15.49
N GLU A 283 3.65 18.33 16.58
CA GLU A 283 3.14 18.01 17.91
C GLU A 283 3.56 16.60 18.40
N LYS A 284 4.79 16.20 18.07
CA LYS A 284 5.36 14.87 18.38
C LYS A 284 6.51 14.95 19.37
N LYS A 285 6.83 13.83 20.03
CA LYS A 285 7.99 13.77 20.91
C LYS A 285 9.27 13.84 20.08
N LYS A 286 10.27 14.56 20.60
CA LYS A 286 11.61 14.65 19.99
C LYS A 286 12.25 13.27 19.78
N SER A 287 11.97 12.30 20.65
CA SER A 287 12.43 10.91 20.51
C SER A 287 11.94 10.28 19.21
N ASP A 288 10.67 10.51 18.88
CA ASP A 288 9.99 9.86 17.77
C ASP A 288 10.50 10.48 16.45
N ILE A 289 10.62 11.81 16.42
CA ILE A 289 11.26 12.53 15.30
C ILE A 289 12.71 12.08 15.12
N SER A 290 13.49 11.97 16.20
CA SER A 290 14.89 11.53 16.12
C SER A 290 15.02 10.12 15.52
N HIS A 291 14.09 9.21 15.82
CA HIS A 291 14.05 7.89 15.23
C HIS A 291 13.78 7.96 13.72
N ILE A 292 12.78 8.75 13.30
CA ILE A 292 12.45 8.96 11.89
C ILE A 292 13.63 9.56 11.13
N ILE A 293 14.26 10.60 11.68
CA ILE A 293 15.44 11.25 11.09
C ILE A 293 16.59 10.26 10.94
N LYS A 294 16.85 9.42 11.94
CA LYS A 294 17.87 8.37 11.83
C LYS A 294 17.55 7.42 10.68
N GLN A 295 16.32 6.94 10.59
CA GLN A 295 15.89 6.04 9.51
C GLN A 295 16.02 6.68 8.12
N LEU A 296 15.58 7.93 7.95
CA LEU A 296 15.72 8.67 6.70
C LEU A 296 17.19 8.91 6.33
N LYS A 297 18.06 9.13 7.32
CA LYS A 297 19.50 9.33 7.11
C LYS A 297 20.18 8.04 6.67
N ASP A 298 19.88 6.92 7.35
CA ASP A 298 20.43 5.60 7.04
C ASP A 298 20.03 5.15 5.62
N LEU A 299 18.81 5.51 5.18
CA LEU A 299 18.33 5.29 3.82
C LEU A 299 18.75 6.38 2.82
N GLY A 300 19.53 7.38 3.25
CA GLY A 300 20.08 8.42 2.39
C GLY A 300 19.07 9.42 1.83
N PHE A 301 17.89 9.57 2.44
CA PHE A 301 16.89 10.59 2.05
C PHE A 301 17.31 12.00 2.45
N ILE A 302 17.96 12.13 3.61
CA ILE A 302 18.31 13.41 4.21
C ILE A 302 19.83 13.54 4.40
N MET A 303 20.25 14.77 4.68
CA MET A 303 21.58 15.11 5.17
C MET A 303 21.50 16.18 6.26
N GLU A 304 22.55 16.28 7.08
CA GLU A 304 22.72 17.36 8.05
C GLU A 304 23.53 18.49 7.41
N LEU A 305 23.11 19.74 7.63
CA LEU A 305 23.82 20.96 7.25
C LEU A 305 24.04 21.83 8.48
N THR A 306 25.16 22.55 8.52
CA THR A 306 25.38 23.56 9.57
C THR A 306 25.03 24.94 9.01
N ILE A 307 23.95 25.52 9.49
CA ILE A 307 23.46 26.84 9.06
C ILE A 307 23.47 27.75 10.28
N ASN A 308 24.20 28.87 10.20
CA ASN A 308 24.36 29.83 11.31
C ASN A 308 24.86 29.20 12.63
N GLY A 309 25.66 28.13 12.54
CA GLY A 309 26.21 27.42 13.71
C GLY A 309 25.26 26.36 14.32
N GLU A 310 24.09 26.15 13.73
CA GLU A 310 23.10 25.17 14.18
C GLU A 310 22.88 24.07 13.12
N LYS A 311 22.64 22.84 13.61
CA LYS A 311 22.41 21.68 12.76
C LYS A 311 20.99 21.66 12.24
N HIS A 312 20.85 21.78 10.93
CA HIS A 312 19.61 21.67 10.21
C HIS A 312 19.60 20.37 9.39
N ILE A 313 18.40 19.88 9.12
CA ILE A 313 18.16 18.70 8.30
C ILE A 313 17.63 19.19 6.96
N ALA A 314 18.25 18.71 5.88
CA ALA A 314 17.83 18.99 4.52
C ALA A 314 17.48 17.70 3.80
N LEU A 315 16.42 17.73 3.00
CA LEU A 315 16.08 16.62 2.12
C LEU A 315 17.08 16.57 0.95
N LYS A 316 17.92 15.53 0.95
CA LYS A 316 18.90 15.26 -0.11
C LYS A 316 18.20 14.68 -1.34
N THR A 317 17.27 13.76 -1.11
CA THR A 317 16.49 13.11 -2.15
C THR A 317 15.04 13.01 -1.73
N ASP A 318 14.12 13.30 -2.64
CA ASP A 318 12.71 12.98 -2.51
C ASP A 318 12.40 11.73 -3.35
N ALA A 319 11.20 11.19 -3.24
CA ALA A 319 10.73 10.07 -4.05
C ALA A 319 9.46 10.44 -4.82
N LYS A 320 9.28 9.82 -5.98
CA LYS A 320 8.09 9.95 -6.83
C LYS A 320 7.59 8.57 -7.22
N ILE A 321 6.27 8.40 -7.15
CA ILE A 321 5.56 7.27 -7.75
C ILE A 321 4.78 7.79 -8.94
N ILE A 322 5.10 7.30 -10.14
CA ILE A 322 4.50 7.76 -11.39
C ILE A 322 3.90 6.57 -12.11
N THR A 323 2.59 6.61 -12.35
CA THR A 323 1.90 5.64 -13.21
C THR A 323 2.00 6.07 -14.66
N PHE A 324 2.19 5.13 -15.58
CA PHE A 324 2.24 5.42 -17.02
C PHE A 324 1.62 4.30 -17.86
N PHE A 325 1.27 4.61 -19.11
CA PHE A 325 0.76 3.64 -20.06
C PHE A 325 1.90 2.78 -20.61
N PRO A 326 1.83 1.43 -20.51
CA PRO A 326 2.94 0.56 -20.87
C PRO A 326 2.91 0.25 -22.36
N ASP A 327 3.32 1.20 -23.19
CA ASP A 327 3.38 1.04 -24.66
C ASP A 327 4.26 -0.13 -25.12
N TYR A 328 5.35 -0.39 -24.40
CA TYR A 328 6.24 -1.53 -24.60
C TYR A 328 5.53 -2.90 -24.50
N MET A 329 4.37 -2.97 -23.84
CA MET A 329 3.58 -4.21 -23.77
C MET A 329 3.06 -4.65 -25.14
N VAL A 330 2.86 -3.73 -26.09
CA VAL A 330 2.36 -4.10 -27.43
C VAL A 330 3.38 -4.98 -28.16
N ASP A 331 4.66 -4.59 -28.11
CA ASP A 331 5.75 -5.37 -28.71
C ASP A 331 5.93 -6.71 -27.98
N GLN A 332 5.83 -6.69 -26.65
CA GLN A 332 5.92 -7.90 -25.85
C GLN A 332 4.78 -8.88 -26.15
N ILE A 333 3.54 -8.42 -26.31
CA ILE A 333 2.40 -9.24 -26.72
C ILE A 333 2.63 -9.84 -28.11
N ALA A 334 3.15 -9.05 -29.05
CA ALA A 334 3.46 -9.54 -30.39
C ALA A 334 4.54 -10.64 -30.37
N MET A 335 5.59 -10.46 -29.55
CA MET A 335 6.61 -11.51 -29.32
C MET A 335 5.99 -12.77 -28.73
N GLN A 336 5.20 -12.64 -27.66
CA GLN A 336 4.54 -13.79 -27.01
C GLN A 336 3.60 -14.54 -27.94
N TYR A 337 2.96 -13.85 -28.90
CA TYR A 337 2.13 -14.46 -29.93
C TYR A 337 2.97 -15.24 -30.95
N ASN A 338 4.04 -14.62 -31.47
CA ASN A 338 4.91 -15.24 -32.48
C ASN A 338 5.62 -16.48 -31.93
N ASP A 339 6.08 -16.40 -30.68
CA ASP A 339 6.80 -17.47 -29.99
C ASP A 339 5.86 -18.50 -29.36
N GLN A 340 4.54 -18.33 -29.50
CA GLN A 340 3.50 -19.22 -28.97
C GLN A 340 3.61 -19.44 -27.46
N ILE A 341 4.08 -18.42 -26.72
CA ILE A 341 4.26 -18.47 -25.27
C ILE A 341 2.91 -18.52 -24.56
N LYS A 342 1.90 -17.82 -25.09
CA LYS A 342 0.57 -17.68 -24.49
C LYS A 342 -0.57 -17.94 -25.47
N PRO A 343 -1.76 -18.34 -24.97
CA PRO A 343 -2.93 -18.53 -25.82
C PRO A 343 -3.30 -17.24 -26.59
N PRO A 344 -3.53 -17.29 -27.91
CA PRO A 344 -3.87 -16.12 -28.72
C PRO A 344 -5.07 -15.32 -28.19
N ARG A 345 -6.08 -16.00 -27.63
CA ARG A 345 -7.25 -15.34 -27.03
C ARG A 345 -6.87 -14.47 -25.83
N MET A 346 -5.94 -14.92 -24.98
CA MET A 346 -5.47 -14.14 -23.83
C MET A 346 -4.76 -12.87 -24.32
N LEU A 347 -3.85 -13.00 -25.27
CA LEU A 347 -3.10 -11.89 -25.85
C LEU A 347 -4.00 -10.85 -26.52
N LEU A 348 -5.02 -11.31 -27.27
CA LEU A 348 -6.00 -10.43 -27.87
C LEU A 348 -6.82 -9.66 -26.81
N TRP A 349 -7.18 -10.31 -25.71
CA TRP A 349 -7.83 -9.64 -24.58
C TRP A 349 -6.92 -8.64 -23.89
N HIS A 350 -5.62 -8.92 -23.80
CA HIS A 350 -4.66 -7.96 -23.27
C HIS A 350 -4.58 -6.69 -24.14
N LEU A 351 -4.50 -6.84 -25.47
CA LEU A 351 -4.56 -5.70 -26.39
C LEU A 351 -5.85 -4.90 -26.26
N LYS A 352 -7.00 -5.57 -26.06
CA LYS A 352 -8.27 -4.89 -25.79
C LYS A 352 -8.24 -4.12 -24.47
N ALA A 353 -7.70 -4.72 -23.41
CA ALA A 353 -7.56 -4.08 -22.10
C ALA A 353 -6.68 -2.82 -22.18
N LEU A 354 -5.54 -2.90 -22.87
CA LEU A 354 -4.64 -1.76 -23.11
C LEU A 354 -5.34 -0.65 -23.92
N ARG A 355 -6.06 -1.01 -24.98
CA ARG A 355 -6.83 -0.04 -25.77
C ARG A 355 -7.88 0.67 -24.92
N ASP A 356 -8.60 -0.07 -24.09
CA ASP A 356 -9.67 0.48 -23.27
C ASP A 356 -9.12 1.36 -22.13
N SER A 357 -7.88 1.13 -21.68
CA SER A 357 -7.22 1.94 -20.65
C SER A 357 -6.46 3.17 -21.17
N TYR A 358 -6.21 3.28 -22.48
CA TYR A 358 -5.36 4.33 -23.06
C TYR A 358 -5.85 5.77 -22.83
N PHE A 359 -7.17 5.97 -22.73
CA PHE A 359 -7.78 7.30 -22.57
C PHE A 359 -8.19 7.63 -21.13
N MET A 360 -8.07 6.68 -20.21
CA MET A 360 -8.24 6.93 -18.78
C MET A 360 -6.93 7.47 -18.23
#